data_AF-A0A3D2N2E4-F1
#
_entry.id   AF-A0A3D2N2E4-F1
#
_cell.length_a   1.000
_cell.length_b   1.000
_cell.length_c   1.000
_cell.angle_alpha   90.00
_cell.angle_beta   90.00
_cell.angle_gamma   90.00
#
_symmetry.space_group_name_H-M   'P 1'
#
loop_
_entity.id
_entity.type
_entity.pdbx_description
1 polymer ?
#
loop_
_entity_poly.entity_id
_entity_poly.type
_entity_poly.pdbx_seq_one_letter_code
_entity_poly.pdbx_strand_id
1 'polypeptide(L)'
;MFDNAGQKLKGLAKFIFGFIVVVSCLLAIIGMKSAGGVTLLLIPAGIVVGWLSSILLYAFGELCENVNNIAYYNGTAKKTVSPSQPVSHNYNNTAPKTPIKKSLSDNTSYWICPECDEKNSSQARFCRSCGYQR
;
A
#
# COMPACT_ATOMS: atom_id res chain seq x y z
N MET A 1 -5.36 14.73 -2.36
CA MET A 1 -5.86 14.46 -0.97
C MET A 1 -6.23 12.99 -0.78
N PHE A 2 -6.92 12.37 -1.76
CA PHE A 2 -7.27 10.94 -1.75
C PHE A 2 -6.26 10.03 -2.46
N ASP A 3 -5.10 10.58 -2.85
CA ASP A 3 -4.01 9.82 -3.44
C ASP A 3 -3.44 8.84 -2.41
N ASN A 4 -3.11 7.63 -2.86
CA ASN A 4 -2.57 6.55 -2.03
C ASN A 4 -3.48 6.15 -0.85
N ALA A 5 -4.79 6.09 -1.09
CA ALA A 5 -5.78 5.70 -0.08
C ALA A 5 -5.46 4.36 0.60
N GLY A 6 -5.01 3.35 -0.15
CA GLY A 6 -4.66 2.04 0.40
C GLY A 6 -3.49 2.07 1.39
N GLN A 7 -2.43 2.84 1.11
CA GLN A 7 -1.31 3.00 2.05
C GLN A 7 -1.75 3.69 3.34
N LYS A 8 -2.61 4.71 3.23
CA LYS A 8 -3.19 5.40 4.39
C LYS A 8 -4.05 4.44 5.22
N LEU A 9 -4.84 3.58 4.59
CA LEU A 9 -5.64 2.53 5.23
C LEU A 9 -4.77 1.52 5.98
N LYS A 10 -3.68 1.05 5.37
CA LYS A 10 -2.69 0.16 6.03
C LYS A 10 -2.03 0.83 7.24
N GLY A 11 -1.70 2.12 7.14
CA GLY A 11 -1.17 2.91 8.24
C GLY A 11 -2.19 3.09 9.37
N LEU A 12 -3.44 3.40 9.00
CA LEU A 12 -4.55 3.56 9.92
C LEU A 12 -4.85 2.26 10.68
N ALA A 13 -4.73 1.09 10.05
CA ALA A 13 -4.94 -0.20 10.70
C ALA A 13 -4.06 -0.38 11.95
N LYS A 14 -2.77 0.00 11.85
CA LYS A 14 -1.81 -0.06 12.97
C LYS A 14 -2.20 0.90 14.10
N PHE A 15 -2.65 2.10 13.74
CA PHE A 15 -3.08 3.11 14.70
C PHE A 15 -4.36 2.68 15.44
N ILE A 16 -5.36 2.19 14.69
CA ILE A 16 -6.64 1.71 15.24
C ILE A 16 -6.42 0.54 16.20
N PHE A 17 -5.51 -0.39 15.87
CA PHE A 17 -5.17 -1.49 16.78
C PHE A 17 -4.70 -0.98 18.15
N GLY A 18 -3.71 -0.08 18.17
CA GLY A 18 -3.21 0.51 19.41
C GLY A 18 -4.31 1.28 20.15
N PHE A 19 -5.12 2.05 19.43
CA PHE A 19 -6.23 2.80 20.02
C PHE A 19 -7.28 1.89 20.67
N ILE A 20 -7.70 0.81 19.99
CA ILE A 20 -8.68 -0.15 20.52
C ILE A 20 -8.16 -0.80 21.81
N VAL A 21 -6.88 -1.20 21.85
CA VAL A 21 -6.28 -1.81 23.05
C VAL A 21 -6.23 -0.82 24.22
N VAL A 22 -5.89 0.44 23.97
CA VAL A 22 -5.90 1.48 25.03
C VAL A 22 -7.32 1.69 25.55
N VAL A 23 -8.30 1.82 24.65
CA VAL A 23 -9.71 2.01 25.02
C VAL A 23 -10.24 0.81 25.79
N SER A 24 -9.94 -0.43 25.39
CA SER A 24 -10.41 -1.62 26.11
C SER A 24 -9.85 -1.69 27.53
N CYS A 25 -8.58 -1.32 27.73
CA CYS A 25 -7.97 -1.22 29.05
C CYS A 25 -8.65 -0.14 29.92
N LEU A 26 -8.92 1.05 29.36
CA LEU A 26 -9.60 2.12 30.11
C LEU A 26 -11.01 1.71 30.53
N LEU A 27 -11.77 1.09 29.61
CA LEU A 27 -13.12 0.60 29.89
C LEU A 27 -13.12 -0.51 30.94
N ALA A 28 -12.15 -1.43 30.90
CA ALA A 28 -12.00 -2.45 31.92
C ALA A 28 -11.79 -1.83 33.31
N ILE A 29 -10.88 -0.85 33.43
CA ILE A 29 -10.56 -0.21 34.72
C ILE A 29 -11.76 0.56 35.29
N ILE A 30 -12.44 1.34 34.45
CA ILE A 30 -13.64 2.09 34.86
C ILE A 30 -14.75 1.12 35.28
N GLY A 31 -14.91 0.04 34.52
CA GLY A 31 -15.91 -1.00 34.76
C GLY A 31 -15.75 -1.73 36.10
N MET A 32 -14.53 -1.79 36.65
CA MET A 32 -14.29 -2.43 37.96
C MET A 32 -15.14 -1.81 39.09
N LYS A 33 -15.48 -0.52 39.00
CA LYS A 33 -16.30 0.16 40.01
C LYS A 33 -17.77 -0.26 39.97
N SER A 34 -18.28 -0.72 38.83
CA SER A 34 -19.71 -0.99 38.63
C SER A 34 -20.01 -2.48 38.52
N ALA A 35 -19.27 -3.20 37.68
CA ALA A 35 -19.50 -4.62 37.40
C ALA A 35 -18.42 -5.53 38.01
N GLY A 36 -17.53 -4.98 38.82
CA GLY A 36 -16.46 -5.72 39.48
C GLY A 36 -15.48 -6.37 38.48
N GLY A 37 -14.85 -7.46 38.90
CA GLY A 37 -13.77 -8.12 38.16
C GLY A 37 -14.17 -8.71 36.81
N VAL A 38 -15.47 -8.89 36.51
CA VAL A 38 -15.92 -9.44 35.22
C VAL A 38 -15.47 -8.57 34.03
N THR A 39 -15.30 -7.28 34.27
CA THR A 39 -14.88 -6.29 33.27
C THR A 39 -13.43 -6.47 32.81
N LEU A 40 -12.60 -7.22 33.54
CA LEU A 40 -11.26 -7.59 33.09
C LEU A 40 -11.27 -8.49 31.85
N LEU A 41 -12.37 -9.22 31.58
CA LEU A 41 -12.53 -10.01 30.36
C LEU A 41 -12.62 -9.14 29.10
N LEU A 42 -12.85 -7.84 29.23
CA LEU A 42 -12.85 -6.90 28.11
C LEU A 42 -11.45 -6.69 27.52
N ILE A 43 -10.39 -6.91 28.30
CA ILE A 43 -9.01 -6.78 27.83
C ILE A 43 -8.70 -7.83 26.73
N PRO A 44 -8.82 -9.15 26.99
CA PRO A 44 -8.59 -10.14 25.94
C PRO A 44 -9.60 -10.02 24.79
N ALA A 45 -10.86 -9.68 25.06
CA ALA A 45 -11.84 -9.43 24.02
C ALA A 45 -11.43 -8.25 23.11
N GLY A 46 -10.96 -7.15 23.69
CA GLY A 46 -10.49 -5.98 22.95
C GLY A 46 -9.26 -6.27 22.10
N ILE A 47 -8.33 -7.11 22.58
CA ILE A 47 -7.16 -7.55 21.79
C ILE A 47 -7.62 -8.34 20.56
N VAL A 48 -8.57 -9.28 20.72
CA VAL A 48 -9.11 -10.07 19.60
C VAL A 48 -9.83 -9.18 18.60
N VAL A 49 -10.70 -8.29 19.08
CA VAL A 49 -11.43 -7.34 18.22
C VAL A 49 -10.47 -6.40 17.49
N GLY A 50 -9.46 -5.86 18.19
CA GLY A 50 -8.45 -5.02 17.59
C GLY A 50 -7.66 -5.76 16.51
N TRP A 51 -7.24 -7.00 16.80
CA TRP A 51 -6.50 -7.84 15.85
C TRP A 51 -7.31 -8.11 14.58
N LEU A 52 -8.57 -8.52 14.72
CA LEU A 52 -9.50 -8.72 13.60
C LEU A 52 -9.70 -7.43 12.80
N SER A 53 -9.91 -6.30 13.49
CA SER A 53 -10.07 -4.99 12.85
C SER A 53 -8.83 -4.60 12.05
N SER A 54 -7.64 -4.79 12.62
CA SER A 54 -6.38 -4.50 11.96
C SER A 54 -6.19 -5.33 10.70
N ILE A 55 -6.50 -6.63 10.75
CA ILE A 55 -6.43 -7.52 9.57
C ILE A 55 -7.38 -7.03 8.48
N LEU A 56 -8.63 -6.72 8.84
CA LEU A 56 -9.65 -6.31 7.89
C LEU A 56 -9.30 -4.99 7.20
N LEU A 57 -8.87 -3.98 7.95
CA LEU A 57 -8.42 -2.69 7.40
C LEU A 57 -7.16 -2.85 6.53
N TYR A 58 -6.22 -3.70 6.94
CA TYR A 58 -5.02 -3.96 6.15
C TYR A 58 -5.37 -4.64 4.82
N ALA A 59 -6.22 -5.68 4.85
CA ALA A 59 -6.67 -6.40 3.67
C ALA A 59 -7.46 -5.48 2.72
N PHE A 60 -8.31 -4.61 3.27
CA PHE A 60 -9.01 -3.61 2.48
C PHE A 60 -8.03 -2.60 1.84
N GLY A 61 -6.99 -2.19 2.56
CA GLY A 61 -5.92 -1.35 2.02
C GLY A 61 -5.18 -1.99 0.83
N GLU A 62 -4.83 -3.28 0.92
CA GLU A 62 -4.26 -4.06 -0.19
C GLU A 62 -5.22 -4.14 -1.38
N LEU A 63 -6.52 -4.35 -1.12
CA LEU A 63 -7.52 -4.41 -2.18
C LEU A 63 -7.64 -3.08 -2.93
N CYS A 64 -7.67 -1.96 -2.21
CA CYS A 64 -7.70 -0.62 -2.83
C CYS A 64 -6.48 -0.37 -3.71
N GLU A 65 -5.28 -0.74 -3.25
CA GLU A 65 -4.06 -0.63 -4.06
C GLU A 65 -4.12 -1.51 -5.32
N ASN A 66 -4.60 -2.76 -5.18
CA ASN A 66 -4.75 -3.66 -6.32
C ASN A 66 -5.75 -3.14 -7.35
N VAL A 67 -6.91 -2.64 -6.92
CA VAL A 67 -7.93 -2.05 -7.82
C VAL A 67 -7.38 -0.81 -8.52
N ASN A 68 -6.68 0.07 -7.79
CA ASN A 68 -6.05 1.25 -8.38
C ASN A 68 -5.00 0.88 -9.43
N ASN A 69 -4.19 -0.14 -9.16
CA ASN A 69 -3.19 -0.65 -10.11
C ASN A 69 -3.86 -1.20 -11.38
N ILE A 70 -4.97 -1.94 -11.25
CA ILE A 70 -5.72 -2.46 -12.41
C ILE A 70 -6.29 -1.30 -13.24
N ALA A 71 -6.87 -0.29 -12.59
CA ALA A 71 -7.39 0.89 -13.29
C ALA A 71 -6.26 1.62 -14.04
N TYR A 72 -5.09 1.75 -13.43
CA TYR A 72 -3.90 2.32 -14.05
C TYR A 72 -3.46 1.51 -15.28
N TYR A 73 -3.29 0.20 -15.17
CA TYR A 73 -2.90 -0.65 -16.30
C TYR A 73 -3.94 -0.65 -17.43
N ASN A 74 -5.23 -0.77 -17.12
CA ASN A 74 -6.29 -0.73 -18.13
C ASN A 74 -6.40 0.64 -18.83
N GLY A 75 -6.16 1.73 -18.10
CA GLY A 75 -6.09 3.08 -18.66
C GLY A 75 -4.93 3.24 -19.64
N THR A 76 -3.77 2.65 -19.32
CA THR A 76 -2.61 2.63 -20.24
C THR A 76 -2.82 1.71 -21.44
N ALA A 77 -3.43 0.53 -21.25
CA ALA A 77 -3.74 -0.41 -22.34
C ALA A 77 -4.72 0.17 -23.36
N LYS A 78 -5.67 1.02 -22.94
CA LYS A 78 -6.54 1.77 -23.86
C LYS A 78 -5.82 2.85 -24.68
N LYS A 79 -4.68 3.38 -24.21
CA LYS A 79 -3.87 4.33 -24.98
C LYS A 79 -2.95 3.64 -26.01
N THR A 80 -2.78 2.32 -25.94
CA THR A 80 -1.91 1.56 -26.85
C THR A 80 -2.64 0.94 -28.06
N VAL A 81 -3.92 1.25 -28.28
CA VAL A 81 -4.63 0.89 -29.51
C VAL A 81 -5.02 2.14 -30.29
N SER A 82 -4.01 2.72 -30.94
CA SER A 82 -4.15 3.53 -32.15
C SER A 82 -3.03 3.10 -33.12
N PRO A 83 -3.30 2.94 -34.42
CA PRO A 83 -2.75 1.86 -35.23
C PRO A 83 -1.35 2.18 -35.77
N SER A 84 -0.38 1.35 -35.44
CA SER A 84 0.54 0.76 -36.42
C SER A 84 1.55 -0.16 -35.74
N GLN A 85 1.52 -1.43 -36.18
CA GLN A 85 2.63 -2.34 -36.48
C GLN A 85 2.36 -3.77 -35.95
N PRO A 86 2.65 -4.78 -36.79
CA PRO A 86 2.10 -6.13 -36.66
C PRO A 86 2.74 -6.93 -35.52
N VAL A 87 1.91 -7.81 -34.96
CA VAL A 87 2.26 -8.88 -34.03
C VAL A 87 3.38 -9.75 -34.62
N SER A 88 4.52 -9.81 -33.92
CA SER A 88 5.41 -10.97 -33.95
C SER A 88 5.53 -11.53 -32.53
N HIS A 89 4.67 -12.51 -32.21
CA HIS A 89 4.84 -13.32 -31.02
C HIS A 89 6.02 -14.27 -31.24
N ASN A 90 7.11 -14.06 -30.49
CA ASN A 90 8.08 -15.10 -30.23
C ASN A 90 8.09 -15.38 -28.73
N TYR A 91 7.26 -16.34 -28.33
CA TYR A 91 7.06 -16.75 -26.95
C TYR A 91 8.09 -17.83 -26.60
N ASN A 92 9.31 -17.41 -26.27
CA ASN A 92 10.27 -18.33 -25.65
C ASN A 92 10.02 -18.38 -24.15
N ASN A 93 9.28 -19.41 -23.75
CA ASN A 93 9.11 -19.83 -22.38
C ASN A 93 10.48 -20.07 -21.73
N THR A 94 10.86 -19.24 -20.77
CA THR A 94 11.77 -19.66 -19.71
C THR A 94 11.41 -18.90 -18.45
N ALA A 95 10.77 -19.59 -17.51
CA ALA A 95 10.60 -19.10 -16.16
C ALA A 95 11.99 -18.84 -15.53
N PRO A 96 12.16 -17.75 -14.76
CA PRO A 96 13.24 -17.73 -13.79
C PRO A 96 12.72 -17.50 -12.36
N LYS A 97 13.14 -18.43 -11.51
CA LYS A 97 13.03 -18.43 -10.06
C LYS A 97 13.76 -17.19 -9.46
N THR A 98 13.30 -16.74 -8.30
CA THR A 98 13.98 -15.90 -7.28
C THR A 98 15.48 -16.19 -7.11
N PRO A 99 16.27 -15.43 -6.31
CA PRO A 99 16.30 -13.99 -6.00
C PRO A 99 17.74 -13.42 -6.20
N ILE A 100 17.94 -12.20 -6.71
CA ILE A 100 19.30 -11.65 -6.85
C ILE A 100 19.43 -10.29 -6.14
N LYS A 101 20.06 -10.33 -4.95
CA LYS A 101 20.82 -9.19 -4.42
C LYS A 101 22.06 -9.02 -5.30
N LYS A 102 22.29 -7.83 -5.87
CA LYS A 102 23.63 -7.43 -6.31
C LYS A 102 23.86 -5.94 -6.09
N SER A 103 24.97 -5.69 -5.43
CA SER A 103 25.53 -4.44 -4.95
C SER A 103 26.14 -3.60 -6.07
N LEU A 104 25.96 -2.28 -5.92
CA LEU A 104 26.92 -1.19 -6.09
C LEU A 104 27.55 -0.91 -7.48
N SER A 105 27.53 0.40 -7.78
CA SER A 105 28.14 1.17 -8.87
C SER A 105 27.54 1.02 -10.27
N ASP A 106 26.56 1.88 -10.56
CA ASP A 106 26.44 2.43 -11.90
C ASP A 106 26.10 3.92 -11.78
N ASN A 107 26.77 4.74 -12.59
CA ASN A 107 26.46 6.15 -12.82
C ASN A 107 25.03 6.25 -13.40
N THR A 108 24.04 6.07 -12.53
CA THR A 108 22.64 6.16 -12.88
C THR A 108 22.32 7.64 -12.97
N SER A 109 22.54 8.18 -14.17
CA SER A 109 22.04 9.48 -14.58
C SER A 109 20.60 9.61 -14.09
N TYR A 110 20.28 10.71 -13.42
CA TYR A 110 18.98 11.01 -12.84
C TYR A 110 18.58 12.43 -13.25
N TRP A 111 17.28 12.68 -13.33
CA TRP A 111 16.75 14.03 -13.52
C TRP A 111 15.86 14.39 -12.33
N ILE A 112 15.83 15.68 -12.00
CA ILE A 112 14.99 16.23 -10.93
C ILE A 112 13.74 16.82 -11.58
N CYS A 113 12.58 16.46 -11.05
CA CYS A 113 11.30 16.95 -11.57
C CYS A 113 11.13 18.45 -11.27
N PRO A 114 10.87 19.31 -12.28
CA PRO A 114 10.72 20.74 -12.06
C PRO A 114 9.44 21.12 -11.32
N GLU A 115 8.44 20.23 -11.27
CA GLU A 115 7.15 20.49 -10.60
C GLU A 115 7.12 20.09 -9.12
N CYS A 116 7.99 19.17 -8.68
CA CYS A 116 7.89 18.60 -7.33
C CYS A 116 9.21 18.15 -6.71
N ASP A 117 10.34 18.46 -7.34
CA ASP A 117 11.71 18.16 -6.89
C ASP A 117 12.02 16.67 -6.67
N GLU A 118 11.16 15.76 -7.13
CA GLU A 118 11.40 14.32 -7.02
C GLU A 118 12.54 13.88 -7.94
N LYS A 119 13.43 13.03 -7.41
CA LYS A 119 14.51 12.39 -8.16
C LYS A 119 13.98 11.22 -8.99
N ASN A 120 14.16 11.29 -10.30
CA ASN A 120 13.70 10.28 -11.26
C ASN A 120 14.87 9.65 -12.03
N SER A 121 14.70 8.40 -12.45
CA SER A 121 15.68 7.69 -13.30
C SER A 121 15.82 8.38 -14.66
N SER A 122 17.03 8.44 -15.23
CA SER A 122 17.27 8.98 -16.58
C SER A 122 16.47 8.33 -17.68
N GLN A 123 16.02 7.08 -17.51
CA GLN A 123 15.18 6.39 -18.49
C GLN A 123 13.68 6.69 -18.31
N ALA A 124 13.28 7.27 -17.18
CA ALA A 124 11.88 7.61 -16.92
C ALA A 124 11.48 8.87 -17.70
N ARG A 125 10.43 8.77 -18.52
CA ARG A 125 9.81 9.92 -19.22
C ARG A 125 8.85 10.72 -18.34
N PHE A 126 8.32 10.10 -17.29
CA PHE A 126 7.35 10.70 -16.38
C PHE A 126 7.90 10.73 -14.95
N CYS A 127 7.56 11.76 -14.18
CA CYS A 127 7.88 11.84 -12.77
C CYS A 127 7.07 10.82 -11.96
N ARG A 128 7.74 10.03 -11.12
CA ARG A 128 7.11 8.99 -10.29
C ARG A 128 6.21 9.52 -9.17
N SER A 129 6.36 10.80 -8.82
CA SER A 129 5.65 11.44 -7.70
C SER A 129 4.45 12.25 -8.18
N CYS A 130 4.64 13.11 -9.19
CA CYS A 130 3.59 14.03 -9.68
C CYS A 130 3.09 13.76 -11.10
N GLY A 131 3.74 12.87 -11.87
CA GLY A 131 3.34 12.53 -13.24
C GLY A 131 3.80 13.51 -14.35
N TYR A 132 4.53 14.57 -14.02
CA TYR A 132 5.11 15.50 -15.01
C TYR A 132 5.94 14.76 -16.08
N GLN A 133 5.76 15.10 -17.35
CA GLN A 133 6.52 14.56 -18.48
C GLN A 133 7.59 15.55 -18.91
N ARG A 134 8.86 15.12 -18.92
CA ARG A 134 10.00 15.92 -19.37
C ARG A 134 10.15 15.96 -20.89
#